data_AF-A0A837P8E7-F1
#
_entry.id   AF-A0A837P8E7-F1
#
_cell.length_a   1.000
_cell.length_b   1.000
_cell.length_c   1.000
_cell.angle_alpha   90.00
_cell.angle_beta   90.00
_cell.angle_gamma   90.00
#
_symmetry.space_group_name_H-M   'P 1'
#
loop_
_entity.id
_entity.type
_entity.pdbx_description
1 polymer ?
#
loop_
_entity_poly.entity_id
_entity_poly.type
_entity_poly.pdbx_seq_one_letter_code
_entity_poly.pdbx_strand_id
1 'polypeptide(L)' 'MSYDTLFAMPKFATGVARVLDLGSTFDQYNFSENEKEADSESLKLDWETVGMDLYEAIDEYKSKQK' A
#
# COMPACT_ATOMS: atom_id res chain seq x y z
N MET A 1 8.24 -0.62 4.19
CA MET A 1 7.11 -1.38 3.60
C MET A 1 6.53 -0.49 2.51
N SER A 2 6.56 -0.91 1.24
CA SER A 2 6.06 -0.10 0.14
C SER A 2 4.58 -0.41 -0.05
N TYR A 3 3.70 0.49 0.38
CA TYR A 3 2.24 0.33 0.21
C TYR A 3 1.76 0.65 -1.22
N ASP A 4 2.67 1.09 -2.08
CA ASP A 4 2.39 1.45 -3.49
C ASP A 4 1.83 0.26 -4.29
N THR A 5 2.04 -0.99 -3.82
CA THR A 5 1.51 -2.22 -4.43
C THR A 5 0.11 -2.61 -3.96
N LEU A 6 -0.42 -1.98 -2.91
CA LEU A 6 -1.75 -2.29 -2.36
C LEU A 6 -2.77 -1.23 -2.80
N PHE A 7 -2.35 0.04 -2.87
CA PHE A 7 -3.17 1.15 -3.31
C PHE A 7 -2.32 2.28 -3.88
N ALA A 8 -2.90 3.05 -4.81
CA ALA A 8 -2.24 4.21 -5.36
C ALA A 8 -1.97 5.25 -4.25
N MET A 9 -0.70 5.58 -3.98
CA MET A 9 -0.37 6.66 -3.06
C MET A 9 -0.48 8.02 -3.76
N PRO A 10 -1.44 8.88 -3.36
CA PRO A 10 -1.59 10.19 -3.98
C PRO A 10 -0.38 11.07 -3.63
N LYS A 11 0.30 11.57 -4.67
CA LYS A 11 1.40 12.53 -4.55
C LYS A 11 1.05 13.77 -5.36
N PHE A 12 1.35 14.95 -4.81
CA PHE A 12 1.01 16.22 -5.44
C PHE A 12 1.59 16.36 -6.86
N ALA A 13 2.87 16.04 -7.03
CA ALA A 13 3.55 16.09 -8.33
C ALA A 13 2.92 15.11 -9.35
N THR A 14 2.57 13.90 -8.91
CA THR A 14 1.87 12.90 -9.74
C THR A 14 0.47 13.38 -10.14
N GLY A 15 -0.23 14.06 -9.23
CA GLY A 15 -1.54 14.67 -9.53
C GLY A 15 -1.47 15.76 -10.59
N VAL A 16 -0.43 16.61 -10.56
CA VAL A 16 -0.19 17.63 -11.61
C VAL A 16 0.19 16.96 -12.94
N ALA A 17 1.05 15.95 -12.90
CA ALA A 17 1.47 15.21 -14.09
C ALA A 17 0.31 14.46 -14.77
N ARG A 18 -0.68 13.96 -14.01
CA ARG A 18 -1.89 13.31 -14.54
C ARG A 18 -2.69 14.17 -15.50
N VAL A 19 -2.68 15.50 -15.35
CA VAL A 19 -3.41 16.42 -16.26
C VAL A 19 -2.85 16.37 -17.68
N LEU A 20 -1.58 15.99 -17.82
CA LEU A 20 -0.88 15.88 -19.10
C LEU A 20 -0.77 14.43 -19.60
N ASP A 21 -1.21 13.45 -18.79
CA ASP A 21 -1.15 12.03 -19.11
C ASP A 21 -2.37 11.58 -19.93
N LEU A 22 -2.42 12.02 -21.19
CA LEU A 22 -3.44 11.58 -22.15
C LEU A 22 -3.29 10.11 -22.55
N GLY A 23 -2.15 9.48 -22.20
CA GLY A 23 -1.80 8.12 -22.56
C GLY A 23 -2.07 7.07 -21.48
N SER A 24 -2.65 7.44 -20.33
CA SER A 24 -2.93 6.51 -19.21
C SER A 24 -1.64 5.83 -18.69
N THR A 25 -0.49 6.50 -18.85
CA THR A 25 0.84 6.00 -18.47
C THR A 25 0.97 5.84 -16.95
N PHE A 26 0.22 6.64 -16.17
CA PHE A 26 0.16 6.53 -14.72
C PHE A 26 -0.86 5.50 -14.23
N ASP A 27 -1.57 4.77 -15.10
CA ASP A 27 -2.58 3.79 -14.68
C ASP A 27 -2.04 2.37 -14.49
N GLN A 28 -0.72 2.18 -14.68
CA GLN A 28 -0.05 0.95 -14.28
C GLN A 28 0.22 0.95 -12.77
N TYR A 29 -0.63 0.23 -12.04
CA TYR A 29 -0.44 -0.09 -10.62
C TYR A 29 -0.25 -1.60 -10.49
N ASN A 30 0.56 -2.02 -9.52
CA ASN A 30 0.63 -3.43 -9.08
C ASN A 30 1.02 -4.43 -10.19
N PHE A 31 1.89 -4.02 -11.12
CA PHE A 31 2.40 -4.92 -12.14
C PHE A 31 3.34 -5.94 -11.50
N SER A 32 2.93 -7.20 -11.49
CA SER A 32 3.79 -8.36 -11.24
C SER A 32 3.92 -9.13 -12.55
N GLU A 33 5.13 -9.58 -12.87
CA GLU A 33 5.38 -10.41 -14.05
C GLU A 33 4.72 -11.80 -13.92
N ASN A 34 4.34 -12.21 -12.70
CA ASN A 34 3.76 -13.51 -12.40
C ASN A 34 2.55 -13.38 -11.45
N GLU A 35 1.39 -13.89 -11.87
CA GLU A 35 0.14 -13.90 -11.10
C GLU A 35 0.31 -14.59 -9.73
N LYS A 36 1.06 -15.69 -9.68
CA LYS A 36 1.28 -16.45 -8.45
C LYS A 36 2.09 -15.66 -7.42
N GLU A 37 3.05 -14.86 -7.89
CA GLU A 37 3.85 -13.98 -7.03
C GLU A 37 2.98 -12.84 -6.50
N ALA A 38 2.14 -12.25 -7.36
CA ALA A 38 1.21 -11.18 -7.00
C ALA A 38 0.23 -11.60 -5.90
N ASP A 39 -0.35 -12.80 -6.03
CA ASP A 39 -1.28 -13.35 -5.04
C ASP A 39 -0.59 -13.60 -3.71
N SER A 40 0.63 -14.16 -3.75
CA SER A 40 1.37 -14.49 -2.53
C SER A 40 1.84 -13.26 -1.76
N GLU A 41 2.29 -12.22 -2.45
CA GLU A 41 2.68 -10.96 -1.82
C GLU A 41 1.45 -10.20 -1.32
N SER A 42 0.34 -10.20 -2.06
CA SER A 42 -0.91 -9.57 -1.59
C SER A 42 -1.41 -10.19 -0.29
N LEU A 43 -1.45 -11.52 -0.20
CA LEU A 43 -1.88 -12.22 1.01
C LEU A 43 -0.94 -11.95 2.20
N LYS A 44 0.37 -11.91 1.95
CA LYS A 44 1.37 -11.59 2.97
C LYS A 44 1.20 -10.17 3.49
N LEU A 45 0.99 -9.20 2.60
CA LEU A 45 0.80 -7.80 2.96
C LEU A 45 -0.49 -7.58 3.77
N ASP A 46 -1.56 -8.31 3.47
CA ASP A 46 -2.80 -8.30 4.28
C ASP A 46 -2.52 -8.72 5.74
N TRP A 47 -1.78 -9.81 5.93
CA TRP A 47 -1.41 -10.28 7.27
C TRP A 47 -0.44 -9.35 7.99
N GLU A 48 0.54 -8.79 7.28
CA GLU A 48 1.48 -7.81 7.84
C GLU A 48 0.73 -6.56 8.32
N THR A 49 -0.25 -6.08 7.57
CA THR A 49 -1.07 -4.91 7.92
C THR A 49 -1.89 -5.18 9.18
N VAL A 50 -2.62 -6.31 9.23
CA VAL A 50 -3.38 -6.71 10.43
C VAL A 50 -2.46 -6.86 11.66
N GLY A 51 -1.26 -7.42 11.48
CA GLY A 51 -0.28 -7.56 12.55
C GLY A 51 0.20 -6.21 13.09
N MET A 52 0.43 -5.23 12.20
CA MET A 52 0.83 -3.88 12.56
C MET A 52 -0.27 -3.17 13.34
N ASP A 53 -1.52 -3.23 12.88
CA ASP A 53 -2.68 -2.64 13.56
C ASP A 53 -2.85 -3.20 14.98
N LEU A 54 -2.70 -4.52 15.14
CA LEU A 54 -2.77 -5.16 16.46
C LEU A 54 -1.62 -4.73 17.38
N TYR A 55 -0.41 -4.61 16.84
CA TYR A 55 0.75 -4.16 17.60
C TYR A 55 0.56 -2.73 18.11
N GLU A 56 0.13 -1.82 17.22
CA GLU A 56 -0.15 -0.42 17.56
C GLU A 56 -1.26 -0.31 18.61
N ALA A 57 -2.35 -1.07 18.47
CA ALA A 57 -3.43 -1.08 19.45
C ALA A 57 -2.98 -1.55 20.84
N ILE A 58 -2.10 -2.56 20.91
CA ILE A 58 -1.53 -3.05 22.16
C ILE A 58 -0.61 -2.00 22.81
N ASP A 59 0.22 -1.33 22.01
CA ASP A 59 1.14 -0.31 22.50
C ASP A 59 0.37 0.92 23.03
N GLU A 60 -0.65 1.37 22.28
CA GLU A 60 -1.54 2.44 22.69
C GLU A 60 -2.25 2.10 24.01
N TYR A 61 -2.78 0.88 24.14
CA TYR A 61 -3.42 0.43 25.37
C TYR A 61 -2.46 0.45 26.56
N LYS A 62 -1.23 -0.04 26.39
CA LYS A 62 -0.20 -0.02 27.44
C LYS A 62 0.18 1.41 27.84
N SER A 63 0.27 2.33 26.88
CA SER A 63 0.61 3.73 27.15
C SER A 63 -0.45 4.44 27.97
N LYS A 64 -1.74 4.13 27.75
CA LYS A 64 -2.89 4.72 28.47
C LYS A 64 -3.11 4.18 29.89
N GLN A 65 -2.52 3.03 30.21
CA GLN A 65 -2.59 2.42 31.55
C GLN A 65 -1.47 2.90 32.49
N LYS A 66 -0.58 3.78 32.01
CA LYS A 66 0.55 4.34 32.74
C LYS A 66 0.27 5.78 33.16
#